data_AF-A0A7W7ZQI0-F1
#
_entry.id   AF-A0A7W7ZQI0-F1
#
_cell.length_a   1.000
_cell.length_b   1.000
_cell.length_c   1.000
_cell.angle_alpha   90.00
_cell.angle_beta   90.00
_cell.angle_gamma   90.00
#
_symmetry.space_group_name_H-M   'P 1'
#
loop_
_entity.id
_entity.type
_entity.pdbx_description
1 polymer ?
#
loop_
_entity_poly.entity_id
_entity_poly.type
_entity_poly.pdbx_seq_one_letter_code
_entity_poly.pdbx_strand_id
1 'polypeptide(L)'
;MKRVGPLLSLMQQAGLALTIGVIASLSWFVQILFRSHSRTSFTLWFLLYFVVGLGTFIASIWISYDLRTGIESGRWPETEIERFRTIFDKPWLNGLNVTLAFAAVFFMFFELLASHLHHVPGYGYGLLFFSQILSQFSMAVRRPRPRSTDQHIDWRNAPPITSDHWGSPS
;
A
#
# COMPACT_ATOMS: atom_id res chain seq x y z
N MET A 1 16.87 0.32 28.40
CA MET A 1 16.32 -0.67 27.45
C MET A 1 17.20 -0.70 26.21
N LYS A 2 17.87 -1.83 25.92
CA LYS A 2 18.65 -2.00 24.69
C LYS A 2 17.71 -1.86 23.49
N ARG A 3 17.93 -0.89 22.62
CA ARG A 3 17.29 -0.82 21.30
C ARG A 3 17.70 -2.10 20.56
N VAL A 4 16.80 -3.07 20.49
CA VAL A 4 16.90 -4.10 19.46
C VAL A 4 16.87 -3.32 18.16
N GLY A 5 18.01 -3.24 17.47
CA GLY A 5 18.09 -2.58 16.18
C GLY A 5 17.01 -3.15 15.26
N PRO A 6 16.55 -2.37 14.26
CA PRO A 6 15.55 -2.87 13.33
C PRO A 6 16.05 -4.19 12.71
N LEU A 7 15.25 -5.27 12.85
CA LEU A 7 15.57 -6.61 12.32
C LEU A 7 15.78 -6.57 10.79
N LEU A 8 15.21 -5.57 10.11
CA LEU A 8 15.34 -5.32 8.68
C LEU A 8 15.48 -3.81 8.42
N SER A 9 16.35 -3.44 7.48
CA SER A 9 16.44 -2.07 6.97
C SER A 9 15.18 -1.66 6.22
N LEU A 10 14.92 -0.36 6.12
CA LEU A 10 13.77 0.20 5.40
C LEU A 10 13.69 -0.30 3.94
N MET A 11 14.84 -0.36 3.28
CA MET A 11 14.96 -0.85 1.89
C MET A 11 14.68 -2.34 1.78
N GLN A 12 15.07 -3.15 2.78
CA GLN A 12 14.78 -4.59 2.78
C GLN A 12 13.27 -4.84 2.96
N GLN A 13 12.60 -4.08 3.82
CA GLN A 13 11.15 -4.18 3.99
C GLN A 13 10.41 -3.80 2.71
N ALA A 14 10.80 -2.71 2.06
CA ALA A 14 10.22 -2.31 0.79
C ALA A 14 10.49 -3.34 -0.33
N GLY A 15 11.71 -3.89 -0.39
CA GLY A 15 12.07 -4.94 -1.33
C GLY A 15 11.24 -6.21 -1.13
N LEU A 16 11.03 -6.64 0.12
CA LEU A 16 10.15 -7.77 0.45
C LEU A 16 8.72 -7.54 -0.03
N ALA A 17 8.17 -6.35 0.22
CA ALA A 17 6.81 -6.05 -0.19
C ALA A 17 6.62 -5.92 -1.70
N LEU A 18 7.59 -5.32 -2.41
CA LEU A 18 7.58 -5.30 -3.87
C LEU A 18 7.63 -6.72 -4.42
N THR A 19 8.47 -7.59 -3.85
CA THR A 19 8.57 -9.00 -4.24
C THR A 19 7.25 -9.74 -4.01
N ILE A 20 6.64 -9.54 -2.85
CA ILE A 20 5.32 -10.09 -2.50
C ILE A 20 4.25 -9.60 -3.49
N GLY A 21 4.25 -8.30 -3.81
CA GLY A 21 3.33 -7.72 -4.79
C GLY A 21 3.51 -8.32 -6.18
N VAL A 22 4.75 -8.49 -6.64
CA VAL A 22 5.05 -9.13 -7.93
C VAL A 22 4.59 -10.59 -7.94
N ILE A 23 4.88 -11.36 -6.88
CA ILE A 23 4.45 -12.76 -6.79
C ILE A 23 2.93 -12.88 -6.86
N ALA A 24 2.21 -12.01 -6.14
CA ALA A 24 0.76 -12.01 -6.17
C ALA A 24 0.22 -11.58 -7.53
N SER A 25 0.81 -10.59 -8.19
CA SER A 25 0.36 -10.23 -9.54
C SER A 25 0.63 -11.34 -10.54
N LEU A 26 1.79 -11.99 -10.49
CA LEU A 26 2.14 -13.10 -11.37
C LEU A 26 1.23 -14.32 -11.18
N SER A 27 0.73 -14.57 -9.96
CA SER A 27 -0.19 -15.69 -9.71
C SER A 27 -1.48 -15.58 -10.52
N TRP A 28 -1.99 -14.36 -10.75
CA TRP A 28 -3.13 -14.11 -11.65
C TRP A 28 -2.82 -14.43 -13.11
N PHE A 29 -1.59 -14.17 -13.57
CA PHE A 29 -1.22 -14.47 -14.96
C PHE A 29 -1.04 -15.96 -15.20
N VAL A 30 -0.55 -16.68 -14.19
CA VAL A 30 -0.32 -18.13 -14.25
C VAL A 30 -1.63 -18.92 -14.29
N GLN A 31 -2.76 -18.34 -13.83
CA GLN A 31 -4.09 -18.96 -13.87
C GLN A 31 -4.46 -19.48 -15.26
N ILE A 32 -4.11 -18.74 -16.31
CA ILE A 32 -4.48 -19.12 -17.68
C ILE A 32 -3.73 -20.36 -18.18
N LEU A 33 -2.55 -20.64 -17.62
CA LEU A 33 -1.74 -21.80 -17.99
C LEU A 33 -2.31 -23.09 -17.37
N PHE A 34 -2.95 -22.97 -16.20
CA PHE A 34 -3.58 -24.10 -15.51
C PHE A 34 -5.04 -24.26 -15.94
N ARG A 35 -5.24 -24.55 -17.23
CA ARG A 35 -6.55 -24.89 -17.81
C ARG A 35 -6.99 -26.28 -17.31
N SER A 36 -7.41 -26.34 -16.06
CA SER A 36 -7.71 -27.60 -15.39
C SER A 36 -9.01 -28.22 -15.90
N HIS A 37 -8.93 -29.42 -16.45
CA HIS A 37 -10.09 -30.20 -16.89
C HIS A 37 -10.76 -30.99 -15.73
N SER A 38 -10.11 -31.07 -14.55
CA SER A 38 -10.63 -31.82 -13.41
C SER A 38 -11.07 -30.88 -12.29
N ARG A 39 -12.22 -31.17 -11.66
CA ARG A 39 -12.74 -30.38 -10.53
C ARG A 39 -11.75 -30.33 -9.36
N THR A 40 -11.05 -31.43 -9.07
CA THR A 40 -10.09 -31.52 -7.97
C THR A 40 -8.87 -30.63 -8.20
N SER A 41 -8.33 -30.63 -9.41
CA SER A 41 -7.19 -29.79 -9.78
C SER A 41 -7.57 -28.30 -9.81
N PHE A 42 -8.79 -27.96 -10.23
CA PHE A 42 -9.33 -26.60 -10.10
C PHE A 42 -9.43 -26.17 -8.63
N THR A 43 -10.01 -27.00 -7.76
CA THR A 43 -10.17 -26.69 -6.33
C THR A 43 -8.82 -26.50 -5.63
N LEU A 44 -7.83 -27.36 -5.90
CA LEU A 44 -6.49 -27.22 -5.33
C LEU A 44 -5.79 -25.94 -5.81
N TRP A 45 -5.93 -25.61 -7.10
CA TRP A 45 -5.38 -24.39 -7.66
C TRP A 45 -6.04 -23.15 -7.04
N PHE A 46 -7.38 -23.15 -6.93
CA PHE A 46 -8.14 -22.07 -6.30
C PHE A 46 -7.78 -21.90 -4.82
N LEU A 47 -7.59 -23.00 -4.07
CA LEU A 47 -7.19 -22.95 -2.67
C LEU A 47 -5.79 -22.35 -2.52
N LEU A 48 -4.82 -22.83 -3.31
CA LEU A 48 -3.46 -22.29 -3.32
C LEU A 48 -3.48 -20.80 -3.66
N TYR A 49 -4.24 -20.44 -4.68
CA TYR A 49 -4.44 -19.07 -5.10
C TYR A 49 -5.04 -18.20 -3.97
N PHE A 50 -6.10 -18.67 -3.32
CA PHE A 50 -6.75 -17.96 -2.22
C PHE A 50 -5.79 -17.74 -1.04
N VAL A 51 -5.03 -18.77 -0.66
CA VAL A 51 -4.05 -18.69 0.43
C VAL A 51 -2.91 -17.71 0.09
N VAL A 52 -2.38 -17.76 -1.12
CA VAL A 52 -1.32 -16.85 -1.57
C VAL A 52 -1.83 -15.42 -1.67
N GLY A 53 -3.00 -15.20 -2.28
CA GLY A 53 -3.62 -13.89 -2.41
C GLY A 53 -3.93 -13.26 -1.05
N LEU A 54 -4.56 -14.03 -0.14
CA LEU A 54 -4.87 -13.56 1.21
C LEU A 54 -3.61 -13.30 2.03
N GLY A 55 -2.61 -14.19 1.96
CA GLY A 55 -1.33 -14.02 2.65
C GLY A 55 -0.59 -12.76 2.19
N THR A 56 -0.59 -12.51 0.87
CA THR A 56 -0.01 -11.31 0.27
C THR A 56 -0.76 -10.06 0.70
N PHE A 57 -2.10 -10.10 0.75
CA PHE A 57 -2.91 -8.99 1.23
C PHE A 57 -2.62 -8.63 2.68
N ILE A 58 -2.61 -9.63 3.57
CA ILE A 58 -2.27 -9.43 4.99
C ILE A 58 -0.85 -8.88 5.13
N ALA A 59 0.12 -9.45 4.40
CA ALA A 59 1.50 -8.98 4.41
C ALA A 59 1.59 -7.52 3.94
N SER A 60 0.85 -7.13 2.89
CA SER A 60 0.84 -5.75 2.39
C SER A 60 0.34 -4.75 3.44
N ILE A 61 -0.76 -5.07 4.14
CA ILE A 61 -1.29 -4.24 5.23
C ILE A 61 -0.29 -4.15 6.38
N TRP A 62 0.29 -5.28 6.78
CA TRP A 62 1.25 -5.33 7.88
C TRP A 62 2.51 -4.52 7.57
N ILE A 63 3.07 -4.66 6.36
CA ILE A 63 4.25 -3.91 5.94
C ILE A 63 3.93 -2.41 5.86
N SER A 64 2.81 -2.02 5.26
CA SER A 64 2.37 -0.61 5.20
C SER A 64 2.18 -0.01 6.60
N TYR A 65 1.63 -0.78 7.53
CA TYR A 65 1.49 -0.37 8.92
C TYR A 65 2.85 -0.23 9.61
N ASP A 66 3.74 -1.23 9.50
CA ASP A 66 5.05 -1.20 10.14
C ASP A 66 5.95 -0.09 9.59
N LEU A 67 5.87 0.19 8.27
CA LEU A 67 6.52 1.33 7.64
C LEU A 67 6.05 2.64 8.23
N ARG A 68 4.73 2.83 8.31
CA ARG A 68 4.16 4.07 8.86
C ARG A 68 4.55 4.26 10.32
N THR A 69 4.34 3.24 11.15
CA THR A 69 4.66 3.30 12.59
C THR A 69 6.17 3.43 12.82
N GLY A 70 7.00 2.78 12.01
CA GLY A 70 8.45 2.88 12.12
C GLY A 70 9.01 4.24 11.69
N ILE A 71 8.40 4.89 10.68
CA ILE A 71 8.71 6.28 10.31
C ILE A 71 8.25 7.23 11.42
N GLU A 72 7.01 7.10 11.91
CA GLU A 72 6.44 7.96 12.95
C GLU A 72 7.19 7.84 14.29
N SER A 73 7.70 6.66 14.63
CA SER A 73 8.47 6.41 15.86
C SER A 73 9.96 6.75 15.75
N GLY A 74 10.45 7.19 14.58
CA GLY A 74 11.87 7.46 14.36
C GLY A 74 12.74 6.20 14.48
N ARG A 75 12.20 5.02 14.13
CA ARG A 75 12.91 3.74 14.20
C ARG A 75 14.11 3.70 13.25
N TRP A 76 13.96 4.29 12.07
CA TRP A 76 15.01 4.39 11.05
C TRP A 76 15.61 5.80 11.02
N PRO A 77 16.92 5.93 10.72
CA PRO A 77 17.56 7.22 10.56
C PRO A 77 16.98 7.97 9.35
N GLU A 78 16.88 9.31 9.42
CA GLU A 78 16.33 10.14 8.33
C GLU A 78 17.08 9.93 7.01
N THR A 79 18.38 9.59 7.06
CA THR A 79 19.18 9.27 5.87
C THR A 79 18.69 8.04 5.12
N GLU A 80 18.15 7.03 5.80
CA GLU A 80 17.52 5.87 5.16
C GLU A 80 16.16 6.25 4.56
N ILE A 81 15.38 7.03 5.30
CA ILE A 81 14.05 7.51 4.88
C ILE A 81 14.16 8.40 3.64
N GLU A 82 15.17 9.27 3.57
CA GLU A 82 15.39 10.20 2.46
C GLU A 82 15.87 9.48 1.19
N ARG A 83 16.74 8.47 1.32
CA ARG A 83 17.08 7.58 0.20
C ARG A 83 15.86 6.87 -0.33
N PHE A 84 15.01 6.35 0.58
CA PHE A 84 13.76 5.71 0.20
C PHE A 84 12.82 6.68 -0.52
N ARG A 85 12.66 7.92 0.00
CA ARG A 85 11.87 8.96 -0.65
C ARG A 85 12.37 9.30 -2.05
N THR A 86 13.67 9.45 -2.22
CA THR A 86 14.28 9.79 -3.51
C THR A 86 13.98 8.74 -4.58
N ILE A 87 13.80 7.47 -4.19
CA ILE A 87 13.38 6.42 -5.13
C ILE A 87 11.89 6.57 -5.46
N PHE A 88 11.02 6.67 -4.45
CA PHE A 88 9.57 6.62 -4.60
C PHE A 88 8.92 7.94 -5.07
N ASP A 89 9.65 9.05 -5.03
CA ASP A 89 9.20 10.37 -5.51
C ASP A 89 9.50 10.59 -7.00
N LYS A 90 10.07 9.59 -7.69
CA LYS A 90 10.38 9.71 -9.12
C LYS A 90 9.09 9.74 -9.96
N PRO A 91 8.97 10.66 -10.94
CA PRO A 91 7.76 10.83 -11.73
C PRO A 91 7.39 9.58 -12.55
N TRP A 92 8.38 8.78 -12.96
CA TRP A 92 8.14 7.54 -13.69
C TRP A 92 7.46 6.46 -12.84
N LEU A 93 7.64 6.44 -11.51
CA LEU A 93 6.92 5.50 -10.63
C LEU A 93 5.44 5.88 -10.52
N ASN A 94 5.14 7.18 -10.46
CA ASN A 94 3.76 7.64 -10.52
C ASN A 94 3.14 7.30 -11.89
N GLY A 95 3.88 7.55 -12.98
CA GLY A 95 3.46 7.15 -14.32
C GLY A 95 3.21 5.64 -14.45
N LEU A 96 4.08 4.82 -13.89
CA LEU A 96 3.92 3.36 -13.83
C LEU A 96 2.66 2.97 -13.04
N ASN A 97 2.46 3.55 -11.85
CA ASN A 97 1.29 3.26 -11.02
C ASN A 97 -0.03 3.62 -11.73
N VAL A 98 -0.09 4.81 -12.33
CA VAL A 98 -1.25 5.27 -13.11
C VAL A 98 -1.48 4.36 -14.32
N THR A 99 -0.43 3.99 -15.05
CA THR A 99 -0.53 3.09 -16.20
C THR A 99 -1.05 1.72 -15.79
N LEU A 100 -0.56 1.17 -14.67
CA LEU A 100 -1.03 -0.10 -14.10
C LEU A 100 -2.50 -0.01 -13.68
N ALA A 101 -2.93 1.09 -13.07
CA ALA A 101 -4.32 1.29 -12.68
C ALA A 101 -5.25 1.36 -13.92
N PHE A 102 -4.86 2.10 -14.95
CA PHE A 102 -5.63 2.15 -16.21
C PHE A 102 -5.66 0.79 -16.90
N ALA A 103 -4.52 0.09 -16.98
CA ALA A 103 -4.46 -1.25 -17.53
C ALA A 103 -5.37 -2.21 -16.74
N ALA A 104 -5.35 -2.16 -15.40
CA ALA A 104 -6.22 -2.95 -14.55
C ALA A 104 -7.71 -2.73 -14.88
N VAL A 105 -8.14 -1.47 -14.96
CA VAL A 105 -9.53 -1.12 -15.30
C VAL A 105 -9.89 -1.60 -16.71
N PHE A 106 -8.99 -1.40 -17.68
CA PHE A 106 -9.17 -1.86 -19.05
C PHE A 106 -9.36 -3.38 -19.12
N PHE A 107 -8.49 -4.15 -18.45
CA PHE A 107 -8.59 -5.61 -18.40
C PHE A 107 -9.85 -6.06 -17.64
N MET A 108 -10.22 -5.44 -16.52
CA MET A 108 -11.48 -5.76 -15.82
C MET A 108 -12.70 -5.50 -16.70
N PHE A 109 -12.72 -4.38 -17.44
CA PHE A 109 -13.81 -4.07 -18.35
C PHE A 109 -13.89 -5.05 -19.52
N PHE A 110 -12.74 -5.38 -20.11
CA PHE A 110 -12.66 -6.37 -21.17
C PHE A 110 -13.09 -7.76 -20.70
N GLU A 111 -12.67 -8.16 -19.50
CA GLU A 111 -13.07 -9.41 -18.85
C GLU A 111 -14.57 -9.48 -18.57
N LEU A 112 -15.18 -8.36 -18.15
CA LEU A 112 -16.62 -8.25 -17.97
C LEU A 112 -17.36 -8.43 -19.31
N LEU A 113 -16.89 -7.77 -20.37
CA LEU A 113 -17.50 -7.84 -21.70
C LEU A 113 -17.31 -9.22 -22.35
N ALA A 114 -16.16 -9.84 -22.14
CA ALA A 114 -15.80 -11.16 -22.64
C ALA A 114 -16.30 -12.30 -21.74
N SER A 115 -17.02 -12.01 -20.65
CA SER A 115 -17.52 -13.03 -19.71
C SER A 115 -18.45 -14.07 -20.36
N HIS A 116 -19.07 -13.73 -21.49
CA HIS A 116 -19.85 -14.65 -22.33
C HIS A 116 -18.98 -15.68 -23.08
N LEU A 117 -17.70 -15.36 -23.30
CA LEU A 117 -16.70 -16.21 -23.95
C LEU A 117 -15.90 -16.94 -22.85
N HIS A 118 -16.54 -17.93 -22.22
CA HIS A 118 -15.95 -18.93 -21.33
C HIS A 118 -14.58 -18.60 -20.70
N HIS A 119 -14.63 -18.21 -19.42
CA HIS A 119 -13.54 -18.04 -18.44
C HIS A 119 -12.86 -16.67 -18.44
N VAL A 120 -13.06 -15.96 -17.33
CA VAL A 120 -12.40 -14.69 -17.01
C VAL A 120 -11.07 -14.98 -16.31
N PRO A 121 -9.92 -14.61 -16.90
CA PRO A 121 -8.59 -14.90 -16.37
C PRO A 121 -8.14 -14.03 -15.18
N GLY A 122 -8.86 -12.95 -14.87
CA GLY A 122 -8.62 -12.14 -13.67
C GLY A 122 -7.37 -11.25 -13.72
N TYR A 123 -6.83 -10.97 -14.90
CA TYR A 123 -5.67 -10.11 -15.12
C TYR A 123 -5.87 -8.70 -14.55
N GLY A 124 -7.09 -8.18 -14.68
CA GLY A 124 -7.44 -6.86 -14.17
C GLY A 124 -7.24 -6.76 -12.66
N TYR A 125 -7.60 -7.81 -11.91
CA TYR A 125 -7.43 -7.84 -10.46
C TYR A 125 -5.96 -7.93 -10.04
N GLY A 126 -5.14 -8.70 -10.76
CA GLY A 126 -3.70 -8.81 -10.47
C GLY A 126 -2.95 -7.49 -10.66
N LEU A 127 -3.31 -6.73 -11.71
CA LEU A 127 -2.76 -5.40 -11.96
C LEU A 127 -3.25 -4.37 -10.93
N LEU A 128 -4.53 -4.43 -10.56
CA LEU A 128 -5.10 -3.54 -9.54
C LEU A 128 -4.42 -3.75 -8.18
N PHE A 129 -4.18 -5.01 -7.82
CA PHE A 129 -3.49 -5.37 -6.59
C PHE A 129 -2.05 -4.83 -6.56
N PHE A 130 -1.33 -4.92 -7.68
CA PHE A 130 0.01 -4.35 -7.80
C PHE A 130 0.02 -2.84 -7.64
N SER A 131 -0.91 -2.17 -8.33
CA SER A 131 -1.07 -0.71 -8.27
C SER A 131 -1.40 -0.26 -6.85
N GLN A 132 -2.26 -0.98 -6.13
CA GLN A 132 -2.59 -0.68 -4.73
C GLN A 132 -1.36 -0.76 -3.82
N ILE A 133 -0.53 -1.80 -3.97
CA ILE A 133 0.72 -1.92 -3.20
C ILE A 133 1.64 -0.73 -3.48
N LEU A 134 1.86 -0.41 -4.76
CA LEU A 134 2.74 0.69 -5.16
C LEU A 134 2.21 2.05 -4.65
N SER A 135 0.89 2.23 -4.67
CA SER A 135 0.22 3.41 -4.14
C SER A 135 0.40 3.54 -2.63
N GLN A 136 0.28 2.45 -1.87
CA GLN A 136 0.51 2.45 -0.42
C GLN A 136 1.94 2.83 -0.07
N PHE A 137 2.93 2.35 -0.82
CA PHE A 137 4.33 2.77 -0.66
C PHE A 137 4.51 4.26 -0.88
N SER A 138 3.97 4.79 -1.99
CA SER A 138 4.06 6.21 -2.27
C SER A 138 3.42 7.08 -1.18
N MET A 139 2.34 6.61 -0.55
CA MET A 139 1.65 7.31 0.52
C MET A 139 2.38 7.19 1.87
N ALA A 140 2.95 6.03 2.20
CA ALA A 140 3.70 5.83 3.45
C ALA A 140 4.93 6.75 3.57
N VAL A 141 5.48 7.17 2.43
CA VAL A 141 6.68 8.01 2.34
C VAL A 141 6.38 9.51 2.42
N ARG A 142 5.17 9.90 2.04
CA ARG A 142 4.69 11.28 2.19
C ARG A 142 4.48 11.49 3.68
N ARG A 143 5.33 12.33 4.30
CA ARG A 143 5.28 12.63 5.75
C ARG A 143 3.82 12.72 6.20
N PRO A 144 3.39 11.96 7.22
CA PRO A 144 2.26 12.42 8.02
C PRO A 144 2.60 13.86 8.40
N ARG A 145 1.71 14.81 8.14
CA ARG A 145 1.85 16.15 8.72
C ARG A 145 2.24 15.93 10.17
N PRO A 146 3.34 16.54 10.66
CA PRO A 146 3.74 16.35 12.04
C PRO A 146 2.49 16.56 12.88
N ARG A 147 2.01 15.50 13.55
CA ARG A 147 1.14 15.70 14.69
C ARG A 147 1.96 16.63 15.55
N SER A 148 1.42 17.80 15.85
CA SER A 148 2.07 18.83 16.65
C SER A 148 2.25 18.28 18.07
N THR A 149 3.20 17.37 18.25
CA THR A 149 3.49 16.74 19.52
C THR A 149 4.14 17.74 20.49
N ASP A 150 4.55 18.92 19.98
CA ASP A 150 5.04 20.05 20.78
C ASP A 150 4.02 21.18 20.98
N GLN A 151 2.80 21.07 20.45
CA GLN A 151 1.70 21.92 20.92
C GLN A 151 1.01 21.18 22.07
N HIS A 152 1.70 21.06 23.19
CA HIS A 152 0.99 21.01 24.46
C HIS A 152 0.27 22.36 24.55
N ILE A 153 -0.99 22.42 24.15
CA ILE A 153 -1.85 23.56 24.44
C ILE A 153 -1.90 23.61 25.96
N ASP A 154 -1.12 24.50 26.54
CA ASP A 154 -1.23 24.84 27.94
C ASP A 154 -2.53 25.65 28.06
N TRP A 155 -3.63 24.96 28.36
CA TRP A 155 -4.95 25.57 28.54
C TRP A 155 -4.95 26.67 29.61
N ARG A 156 -3.91 26.74 30.45
CA ARG A 156 -3.71 27.78 31.46
C ARG A 156 -3.15 29.07 30.87
N ASN A 157 -2.48 28.98 29.72
CA ASN A 157 -1.87 30.10 28.99
C ASN A 157 -2.57 30.39 27.65
N ALA A 158 -3.66 29.68 27.35
CA ALA A 158 -4.50 30.03 26.21
C ALA A 158 -5.12 31.41 26.47
N PRO A 159 -4.99 32.37 25.53
CA PRO A 159 -5.65 33.65 25.68
C PRO A 159 -7.15 33.40 25.85
N PRO A 160 -7.82 34.11 26.79
CA PRO A 160 -9.26 34.00 26.92
C PRO A 160 -9.89 34.25 25.56
N ILE A 161 -10.92 33.47 25.20
CA ILE A 161 -11.66 33.63 23.96
C ILE A 161 -12.34 35.00 24.00
N THR A 162 -11.65 36.03 23.51
CA THR A 162 -12.19 37.37 23.30
C THR A 162 -12.88 37.35 21.96
N SER A 163 -14.13 36.90 21.95
CA SER A 163 -15.01 37.17 20.82
C SER A 163 -15.41 38.64 20.86
N ASP A 164 -14.98 39.42 19.86
CA ASP A 164 -15.38 40.81 19.62
C ASP A 164 -16.89 40.98 19.34
N HIS A 165 -17.68 39.92 19.53
CA HIS A 165 -19.08 39.80 19.12
C HIS A 165 -20.07 39.97 20.30
N TRP A 166 -19.59 40.06 21.54
CA TRP A 166 -20.45 40.17 22.74
C TRP A 166 -20.46 41.55 23.39
N GLY A 167 -20.22 42.61 22.61
CA GLY A 167 -20.55 43.98 22.97
C GLY A 167 -19.71 44.56 24.11
N SER A 168 -18.82 45.50 23.78
CA SER A 168 -18.38 46.49 24.76
C SER A 168 -19.57 47.39 25.12
N PRO A 169 -20.01 47.45 26.40
CA PRO A 169 -20.84 48.56 26.83
C PRO A 169 -19.93 49.79 26.95
N SER A 170 -20.23 50.79 26.12
CA SER A 170 -19.81 52.18 26.25
C SER A 170 -20.13 52.76 27.62
#